data_AF-A0A2V2XSR8-F1
#
_entry.id   AF-A0A2V2XSR8-F1
#
_cell.length_a   1.000
_cell.length_b   1.000
_cell.length_c   1.000
_cell.angle_alpha   90.00
_cell.angle_beta   90.00
_cell.angle_gamma   90.00
#
_symmetry.space_group_name_H-M   'P 1'
#
loop_
_entity.id
_entity.type
_entity.pdbx_description
1 polymer ?
#
loop_
_entity_poly.entity_id
_entity_poly.type
_entity_poly.pdbx_seq_one_letter_code
_entity_poly.pdbx_strand_id
1 'polypeptide(L)' 'MSFGITAVDYEARIDFDRLRRDRVRRALEQLRKSGLGALVVFDYNNIRYITSTHLGEWGRDKMERLAILTAD' A
#
# COMPACT_ATOMS: atom_id res chain seq x y z
N MET A 1 18.82 5.43 -6.59
CA MET A 1 17.90 5.95 -7.64
C MET A 1 16.51 6.03 -7.05
N SER A 2 15.90 7.22 -6.99
CA SER A 2 14.52 7.37 -6.52
C SER A 2 13.58 7.14 -7.69
N PHE A 3 12.84 6.03 -7.69
CA PHE A 3 11.94 5.65 -8.79
C PHE A 3 10.51 6.19 -8.61
N GLY A 4 10.19 6.77 -7.45
CA GLY A 4 8.81 7.14 -7.09
C GLY A 4 8.39 8.57 -7.44
N ILE A 5 9.34 9.51 -7.57
CA ILE A 5 9.08 10.94 -7.80
C ILE A 5 9.52 11.40 -9.20
N THR A 6 9.96 10.47 -10.03
CA THR A 6 10.55 10.75 -11.34
C THR A 6 9.55 10.55 -12.48
N ALA A 7 8.25 10.46 -12.20
CA ALA A 7 7.24 10.36 -13.26
C ALA A 7 7.21 11.66 -14.09
N VAL A 8 7.08 11.52 -15.41
CA VAL A 8 6.97 12.62 -16.38
C VAL A 8 5.72 12.40 -17.24
N ASP A 9 5.18 13.45 -17.82
CA ASP A 9 3.92 13.45 -18.58
C ASP A 9 4.07 13.04 -20.05
N TYR A 10 5.28 13.12 -20.61
CA TYR A 10 5.57 12.79 -22.01
C TYR A 10 5.99 11.34 -22.27
N GLU A 11 6.24 10.55 -21.22
CA GLU A 11 6.69 9.15 -21.32
C GLU A 11 5.89 8.28 -20.35
N ALA A 12 5.24 7.24 -20.87
CA ALA A 12 4.54 6.26 -20.04
C ALA A 12 5.57 5.37 -19.31
N ARG A 13 5.85 5.72 -18.05
CA ARG A 13 6.73 4.94 -17.14
C ARG A 13 5.91 3.90 -16.35
N ILE A 14 5.73 4.15 -15.06
CA ILE A 14 4.93 3.30 -14.18
C ILE A 14 3.48 3.76 -14.24
N ASP A 15 2.58 2.86 -14.62
CA ASP A 15 1.15 3.04 -14.41
C ASP A 15 0.83 2.83 -12.91
N PHE A 16 0.81 3.93 -12.15
CA PHE A 16 0.57 3.91 -10.71
C PHE A 16 -0.85 3.48 -10.35
N ASP A 17 -1.82 3.76 -11.21
CA ASP A 17 -3.20 3.37 -11.02
C ASP A 17 -3.36 1.86 -11.12
N ARG A 18 -2.76 1.24 -12.15
CA ARG A 18 -2.69 -0.22 -12.27
C ARG A 18 -1.92 -0.82 -11.11
N LEU A 19 -0.78 -0.25 -10.74
CA LEU A 19 0.04 -0.72 -9.63
C LEU A 19 -0.74 -0.72 -8.29
N ARG A 20 -1.48 0.36 -8.01
CA ARG A 20 -2.31 0.48 -6.81
C ARG A 20 -3.40 -0.59 -6.81
N ARG A 21 -4.14 -0.74 -7.91
CA ARG A 21 -5.19 -1.78 -8.03
C ARG A 21 -4.62 -3.18 -7.83
N ASP A 22 -3.48 -3.48 -8.44
CA ASP A 22 -2.83 -4.80 -8.32
C ASP A 22 -2.39 -5.11 -6.89
N ARG A 23 -1.86 -4.13 -6.15
CA ARG A 23 -1.45 -4.34 -4.74
C ARG A 23 -2.63 -4.60 -3.83
N VAL A 24 -3.70 -3.79 -3.95
CA VAL A 24 -4.92 -3.98 -3.15
C VAL A 24 -5.57 -5.32 -3.47
N ARG A 25 -5.68 -5.68 -4.76
CA ARG A 25 -6.21 -6.97 -5.19
C ARG A 25 -5.42 -8.14 -4.58
N ARG A 26 -4.09 -8.11 -4.65
CA ARG A 26 -3.24 -9.16 -4.05
C ARG A 26 -3.42 -9.24 -2.53
N ALA A 27 -3.50 -8.11 -1.83
CA ALA A 27 -3.73 -8.08 -0.39
C ALA A 27 -5.11 -8.68 -0.03
N LEU A 28 -6.16 -8.31 -0.76
CA LEU A 28 -7.51 -8.89 -0.60
C LEU A 28 -7.54 -10.40 -0.89
N GLU A 29 -6.86 -10.85 -1.94
CA GLU A 29 -6.76 -12.28 -2.27
C GLU A 29 -6.11 -13.08 -1.13
N GLN A 30 -5.04 -12.56 -0.52
CA GLN A 30 -4.39 -13.22 0.62
C GLN A 30 -5.27 -13.16 1.88
N LEU A 31 -5.95 -12.04 2.13
CA LEU A 31 -6.89 -11.90 3.25
C LEU A 31 -8.05 -12.90 3.15
N ARG A 32 -8.63 -13.05 1.96
CA ARG A 32 -9.71 -14.03 1.73
C ARG A 32 -9.22 -15.47 1.89
N LYS A 33 -7.98 -15.77 1.48
CA LYS A 33 -7.37 -17.11 1.69
C LYS A 33 -7.10 -17.44 3.15
N SER A 34 -6.87 -16.45 4.00
CA SER A 34 -6.63 -16.70 5.44
C SER A 34 -7.92 -16.92 6.24
N GLY A 35 -9.09 -16.61 5.67
CA GLY A 35 -10.38 -16.72 6.35
C GLY A 35 -10.64 -15.63 7.40
N LEU A 36 -9.82 -14.57 7.44
CA LEU A 36 -10.00 -13.43 8.34
C LEU A 36 -10.97 -12.40 7.75
N GLY A 37 -11.72 -11.70 8.63
CA GLY A 37 -12.64 -10.63 8.20
C GLY A 37 -11.97 -9.29 7.90
N ALA A 38 -10.79 -9.04 8.46
CA ALA A 38 -10.01 -7.82 8.21
C ALA A 38 -8.52 -8.03 8.52
N LEU A 39 -7.70 -7.17 7.94
CA LEU A 39 -6.28 -7.02 8.19
C LEU A 39 -6.01 -5.61 8.73
N VAL A 40 -5.42 -5.53 9.93
CA VAL A 40 -4.94 -4.27 10.53
C VAL A 40 -3.42 -4.24 10.43
N VAL A 41 -2.87 -3.17 9.86
CA VAL A 41 -1.42 -3.01 9.68
C VAL A 41 -0.92 -1.71 10.31
N PHE A 42 0.19 -1.81 11.04
CA PHE A 42 0.91 -0.69 11.64
C PHE A 42 2.24 -0.40 10.96
N ASP A 43 2.85 -1.41 10.33
CA ASP A 43 4.09 -1.21 9.59
C ASP A 43 3.86 -0.28 8.39
N TYR A 44 4.74 0.71 8.26
CA TYR A 44 4.62 1.76 7.26
C TYR A 44 4.73 1.22 5.83
N ASN A 45 5.49 0.14 5.60
CA ASN A 45 5.59 -0.47 4.28
C ASN A 45 4.29 -1.17 3.91
N ASN A 46 3.64 -1.83 4.88
CA ASN A 46 2.32 -2.43 4.68
C ASN A 46 1.24 -1.36 4.45
N ILE A 47 1.25 -0.27 5.22
CA ILE A 47 0.35 0.88 5.00
C ILE A 47 0.56 1.44 3.60
N ARG A 48 1.81 1.69 3.18
CA ARG A 48 2.14 2.16 1.83
C ARG A 48 1.75 1.17 0.75
N TYR A 49 1.89 -0.13 0.99
CA TYR A 49 1.55 -1.16 0.01
C TYR A 49 0.05 -1.17 -0.27
N ILE A 50 -0.78 -1.12 0.78
CA ILE A 50 -2.24 -1.19 0.68
C ILE A 50 -2.83 0.15 0.21
N THR A 51 -2.37 1.27 0.78
CA THR A 51 -3.01 2.58 0.57
C THR A 51 -2.32 3.43 -0.51
N SER A 52 -1.10 3.07 -0.91
CA SER A 52 -0.19 3.93 -1.71
C SER A 52 0.23 5.23 -1.03
N THR A 53 -0.18 5.47 0.21
CA THR A 53 0.21 6.65 0.98
C THR A 53 1.67 6.56 1.40
N HIS A 54 2.45 7.58 1.08
CA HIS A 54 3.78 7.74 1.64
C HIS A 54 3.68 8.42 3.01
N LEU A 55 4.23 7.76 4.03
CA LEU A 55 4.32 8.29 5.38
C LEU A 55 5.75 8.79 5.64
N GLY A 56 5.87 9.86 6.44
CA GLY A 56 7.17 10.40 6.82
C GLY A 56 7.88 9.52 7.85
N GLU A 57 9.18 9.28 7.66
CA GLU A 57 9.96 8.31 8.43
C GLU A 57 10.05 8.61 9.94
N TRP A 58 9.85 9.87 10.37
CA TRP A 58 9.88 10.23 11.80
C TRP A 58 8.92 9.41 12.66
N GLY A 59 7.81 8.98 12.07
CA GLY A 59 6.77 8.22 12.74
C GLY A 59 6.97 6.70 12.74
N ARG A 60 7.96 6.19 12.00
CA ARG A 60 8.21 4.75 11.94
C ARG A 60 8.47 4.20 13.34
N ASP A 61 7.94 3.01 13.61
CA ASP A 61 8.06 2.26 14.88
C ASP A 61 7.37 2.88 16.10
N LYS A 62 6.52 3.90 15.92
CA LYS A 62 5.71 4.49 17.01
C LYS A 62 4.27 3.98 17.09
N MET A 63 3.85 3.16 16.13
CA MET A 63 2.51 2.57 16.06
C MET A 63 1.36 3.61 16.12
N GLU A 64 1.61 4.83 15.66
CA GLU A 64 0.69 5.97 15.68
C GLU A 64 -0.11 6.13 14.38
N ARG A 65 0.18 5.28 13.38
CA ARG A 65 -0.56 5.18 12.12
C ARG A 65 -0.94 3.72 11.89
N LEU A 66 -2.15 3.53 11.37
CA LEU A 66 -2.65 2.23 10.96
C LEU A 66 -3.48 2.33 9.69
N ALA A 67 -3.60 1.21 8.99
CA ALA A 67 -4.61 1.01 7.94
C ALA A 67 -5.38 -0.28 8.22
N ILE A 68 -6.65 -0.29 7.80
CA ILE A 68 -7.53 -1.45 7.90
C ILE A 68 -7.97 -1.81 6.49
N LEU A 69 -7.81 -3.08 6.12
CA LEU A 69 -8.34 -3.67 4.90
C LEU A 69 -9.37 -4.73 5.30
N THR A 70 -10.61 -4.55 4.89
CA THR A 70 -11.71 -5.48 5.18
C THR A 70 -11.86 -6.49 4.03
N ALA A 71 -12.45 -7.65 4.30
CA ALA A 71 -12.53 -8.77 3.35
C ALA A 71 -13.75 -8.72 2.40
N ASP A 72 -14.67 -7.78 2.64
CA ASP A 72 -15.90 -7.55 1.87
C ASP A 72 -15.65 -7.10 0.42
#